data_AF-A0A838IV64-F1
#
_entry.id   AF-A0A838IV64-F1
#
_cell.length_a   1.000
_cell.length_b   1.000
_cell.length_c   1.000
_cell.angle_alpha   90.00
_cell.angle_beta   90.00
_cell.angle_gamma   90.00
#
_symmetry.space_group_name_H-M   'P 1'
#
loop_
_entity.id
_entity.type
_entity.pdbx_description
1 polymer ?
#
loop_
_entity_poly.entity_id
_entity_poly.type
_entity_poly.pdbx_seq_one_letter_code
_entity_poly.pdbx_strand_id
1 'polypeptide(L)'
;MAADVDLVRVAHRCLRDLAEIDPEHHVLVVTDDETNEVAAAWAAAAAALAAEVVTLRMDGRRRHGEEPPPIVASAMLAADVIVQAVARALTHTDASRAAMAAGAQIFVLRGITAEMMRSDLMRVDYAALRRVTAALAALLESGAGLHLTSPAGTDLRCSVAGRTAFALAGGTGPGRFGGARSRRARRQRQLRWVRPLRAAPRRHGVGADDDRRRADAGLGRRARVGRRRRARDVMTYGSARGYGSAEERIMANASMRSTLREIVVVFE
;
A
#
# COMPACT_ATOMS: atom_id res chain seq x y z
N MET A 1 25.98 -16.76 1.15
CA MET A 1 24.90 -17.75 1.32
C MET A 1 24.08 -17.75 0.05
N ALA A 2 23.91 -18.90 -0.59
CA ALA A 2 23.00 -19.00 -1.74
C ALA A 2 21.56 -18.83 -1.25
N ALA A 3 20.76 -18.01 -1.95
CA ALA A 3 19.36 -17.85 -1.63
C ALA A 3 18.57 -19.13 -1.99
N ASP A 4 17.56 -19.46 -1.18
CA ASP A 4 16.65 -20.58 -1.46
C ASP A 4 15.91 -20.34 -2.79
N VAL A 5 16.05 -21.28 -3.72
CA VAL A 5 15.50 -21.21 -5.08
C VAL A 5 13.97 -21.05 -5.09
N ASP A 6 13.26 -21.68 -4.15
CA ASP A 6 11.80 -21.56 -4.08
C ASP A 6 11.38 -20.18 -3.61
N LEU A 7 12.08 -19.61 -2.63
CA LEU A 7 11.85 -18.25 -2.18
C LEU A 7 12.16 -17.23 -3.28
N VAL A 8 13.26 -17.43 -4.03
CA VAL A 8 13.62 -16.59 -5.17
C VAL A 8 12.53 -16.64 -6.25
N ARG A 9 11.99 -17.82 -6.54
CA ARG A 9 10.90 -17.99 -7.52
C ARG A 9 9.64 -17.22 -7.10
N VAL A 10 9.26 -17.31 -5.83
CA VAL A 10 8.11 -16.57 -5.29
C VAL A 10 8.35 -15.06 -5.35
N ALA A 11 9.52 -14.60 -4.90
CA ALA A 11 9.89 -13.19 -4.94
C ALA A 11 9.90 -12.64 -6.38
N HIS A 12 10.48 -13.38 -7.34
CA HIS A 12 10.53 -13.00 -8.74
C HIS A 12 9.11 -12.86 -9.33
N ARG A 13 8.23 -13.84 -9.08
CA ARG A 13 6.82 -13.74 -9.49
C ARG A 13 6.16 -12.49 -8.92
N CYS A 14 6.37 -12.21 -7.64
CA CYS A 14 5.79 -11.03 -6.98
C CYS A 14 6.32 -9.74 -7.62
N LEU A 15 7.63 -9.58 -7.77
CA LEU A 15 8.23 -8.39 -8.39
C LEU A 15 7.71 -8.18 -9.82
N ARG A 16 7.62 -9.25 -10.62
CA ARG A 16 7.10 -9.19 -11.99
C ARG A 16 5.60 -8.80 -12.04
N ASP A 17 4.78 -9.40 -11.17
CA ASP A 17 3.31 -9.26 -11.27
C ASP A 17 2.77 -8.02 -10.52
N LEU A 18 3.57 -7.47 -9.61
CA LEU A 18 3.12 -6.47 -8.64
C LEU A 18 3.99 -5.21 -8.61
N ALA A 19 5.24 -5.24 -9.07
CA ALA A 19 6.07 -4.04 -9.22
C ALA A 19 6.23 -3.67 -10.71
N GLU A 20 6.58 -2.41 -10.98
CA GLU A 20 6.86 -1.94 -12.35
C GLU A 20 8.36 -1.68 -12.47
N ILE A 21 9.13 -2.76 -12.42
CA ILE A 21 10.59 -2.70 -12.53
C ILE A 21 10.99 -2.54 -14.00
N ASP A 22 11.82 -1.54 -14.27
CA ASP A 22 12.46 -1.31 -15.55
C ASP A 22 13.92 -1.78 -15.45
N PRO A 23 14.54 -2.31 -16.53
CA PRO A 23 15.95 -2.70 -16.53
C PRO A 23 16.94 -1.59 -16.17
N GLU A 24 16.55 -0.31 -16.24
CA GLU A 24 17.37 0.83 -15.77
C GLU A 24 17.19 1.16 -14.28
N HIS A 25 16.21 0.56 -13.59
CA HIS A 25 15.93 0.86 -12.19
C HIS A 25 17.01 0.31 -11.25
N HIS A 26 17.26 1.04 -10.17
CA HIS A 26 18.04 0.62 -9.02
C HIS A 26 17.09 0.13 -7.91
N VAL A 27 17.29 -1.10 -7.45
CA VAL A 27 16.47 -1.70 -6.39
C VAL A 27 17.22 -1.64 -5.07
N LEU A 28 16.57 -1.16 -4.03
CA LEU A 28 17.05 -1.25 -2.65
C LEU A 28 16.25 -2.30 -1.88
N VAL A 29 16.93 -3.28 -1.30
CA VAL A 29 16.34 -4.19 -0.31
C VAL A 29 16.76 -3.72 1.09
N VAL A 30 15.79 -3.36 1.92
CA VAL A 30 16.01 -3.01 3.33
C VAL A 30 15.60 -4.18 4.18
N THR A 31 16.50 -4.65 5.04
CA THR A 31 16.30 -5.78 5.94
C THR A 31 16.71 -5.52 7.38
N ASP A 32 16.22 -6.35 8.29
CA ASP A 32 16.72 -6.45 9.66
C ASP A 32 17.25 -7.86 9.97
N ASP A 33 17.66 -8.07 11.22
CA ASP A 33 18.25 -9.33 11.68
C ASP A 33 17.26 -10.52 11.61
N GLU A 34 15.95 -10.26 11.64
CA GLU A 34 14.91 -11.30 11.63
C GLU A 34 14.54 -11.76 10.21
N THR A 35 14.83 -10.95 9.20
CA THR A 35 14.24 -11.09 7.85
C THR A 35 15.27 -11.30 6.74
N ASN A 36 16.53 -11.55 7.11
CA ASN A 36 17.66 -11.64 6.18
C ASN A 36 17.52 -12.74 5.11
N GLU A 37 16.96 -13.90 5.46
CA GLU A 37 16.71 -14.99 4.48
C GLU A 37 15.75 -14.53 3.38
N VAL A 38 14.68 -13.84 3.77
CA VAL A 38 13.71 -13.27 2.83
C VAL A 38 14.36 -12.18 1.99
N ALA A 39 15.10 -11.26 2.61
CA ALA A 39 15.80 -10.21 1.89
C ALA A 39 16.77 -10.74 0.83
N ALA A 40 17.52 -11.81 1.14
CA ALA A 40 18.42 -12.46 0.19
C ALA A 40 17.67 -13.01 -1.03
N ALA A 41 16.51 -13.65 -0.82
CA ALA A 41 15.68 -14.15 -1.92
C ALA A 41 15.12 -13.03 -2.81
N TRP A 42 14.68 -11.93 -2.20
CA TRP A 42 14.17 -10.76 -2.94
C TRP A 42 15.27 -10.01 -3.70
N ALA A 43 16.47 -9.90 -3.11
CA ALA A 43 17.62 -9.32 -3.80
C ALA A 43 18.03 -10.15 -5.03
N ALA A 44 18.13 -11.48 -4.87
CA ALA A 44 18.44 -12.38 -5.98
C ALA A 44 17.38 -12.36 -7.08
N ALA A 45 16.10 -12.28 -6.71
CA ALA A 45 15.01 -12.13 -7.68
C ALA A 45 15.04 -10.80 -8.43
N ALA A 46 15.33 -9.70 -7.72
CA ALA A 46 15.42 -8.36 -8.31
C ALA A 46 16.60 -8.21 -9.26
N ALA A 47 17.70 -8.93 -9.02
CA ALA A 47 18.92 -8.85 -9.85
C ALA A 47 18.69 -9.29 -11.30
N ALA A 48 17.65 -10.08 -11.57
CA ALA A 48 17.25 -10.47 -12.92
C ALA A 48 16.40 -9.41 -13.66
N LEU A 49 15.94 -8.36 -12.96
CA LEU A 49 14.92 -7.42 -13.43
C LEU A 49 15.41 -5.97 -13.49
N ALA A 50 16.52 -5.65 -12.83
CA ALA A 50 16.98 -4.29 -12.55
C ALA A 50 18.45 -4.09 -12.92
N ALA A 51 18.88 -2.82 -13.03
CA ALA A 51 20.26 -2.48 -13.35
C ALA A 51 21.21 -2.83 -12.20
N GLU A 52 20.79 -2.54 -10.97
CA GLU A 52 21.59 -2.68 -9.77
C GLU A 52 20.68 -3.02 -8.59
N VAL A 53 21.17 -3.88 -7.69
CA VAL A 53 20.45 -4.25 -6.46
C VAL A 53 21.36 -4.08 -5.26
N VAL A 54 20.99 -3.19 -4.35
CA VAL A 54 21.70 -2.96 -3.10
C VAL A 54 20.87 -3.49 -1.95
N THR A 55 21.48 -4.24 -1.03
CA THR A 55 20.83 -4.69 0.20
C THR A 55 21.45 -3.98 1.40
N LEU A 56 20.63 -3.31 2.21
CA LEU A 56 21.04 -2.71 3.48
C LEU A 56 20.37 -3.44 4.64
N ARG A 57 21.20 -3.94 5.56
CA ARG A 57 20.75 -4.46 6.85
C ARG A 57 20.85 -3.39 7.92
N MET A 58 19.81 -3.24 8.73
CA MET A 58 19.78 -2.36 9.89
C MET A 58 19.27 -3.10 11.12
N ASP A 59 19.54 -2.56 12.31
CA ASP A 59 18.94 -3.07 13.54
C ASP A 59 17.40 -3.01 13.44
N GLY A 60 16.74 -4.03 13.97
CA GLY A 60 15.28 -4.09 14.06
C GLY A 60 14.69 -2.84 14.72
N ARG A 61 13.60 -2.31 14.17
CA ARG A 61 12.86 -1.21 14.81
C ARG A 61 12.05 -1.76 15.99
N ARG A 62 11.84 -0.95 17.03
CA ARG A 62 11.09 -1.33 18.24
C ARG A 62 9.58 -1.32 18.01
N ARG A 63 9.10 -0.46 17.10
CA ARG A 63 7.68 -0.34 16.75
C ARG A 63 7.48 -0.04 15.25
N HIS A 64 6.26 -0.27 14.77
CA HIS A 64 5.86 0.18 13.44
C HIS A 64 5.95 1.70 13.33
N GLY A 65 6.45 2.19 12.19
CA GLY A 65 6.59 3.62 11.92
C GLY A 65 7.74 4.32 12.66
N GLU A 66 8.65 3.59 13.32
CA GLU A 66 9.91 4.17 13.78
C GLU A 66 10.85 4.39 12.58
N GLU A 67 11.53 5.54 12.54
CA GLU A 67 12.42 5.89 11.44
C GLU A 67 13.59 4.89 11.31
N PRO A 68 13.98 4.55 10.07
CA PRO A 68 15.22 3.84 9.84
C PRO A 68 16.44 4.75 10.09
N PRO A 69 17.65 4.19 10.24
CA PRO A 69 18.87 5.00 10.35
C PRO A 69 19.04 5.96 9.16
N PRO A 70 19.68 7.13 9.34
CA PRO A 70 19.83 8.13 8.27
C PRO A 70 20.48 7.59 6.98
N ILE A 71 21.40 6.63 7.10
CA ILE A 71 22.04 5.98 5.94
C ILE A 71 21.01 5.19 5.12
N VAL A 72 20.13 4.42 5.79
CA VAL A 72 19.06 3.67 5.13
C VAL A 72 18.02 4.63 4.53
N ALA A 73 17.64 5.69 5.25
CA ALA A 73 16.71 6.70 4.75
C ALA A 73 17.25 7.39 3.48
N SER A 74 18.54 7.70 3.43
CA SER A 74 19.19 8.31 2.26
C SER A 74 19.22 7.36 1.07
N ALA A 75 19.52 6.08 1.29
CA ALA A 75 19.44 5.06 0.25
C ALA A 75 18.01 4.89 -0.27
N MET A 76 17.02 4.86 0.62
CA MET A 76 15.60 4.80 0.26
C MET A 76 15.21 5.98 -0.65
N LEU A 77 15.68 7.19 -0.35
CA LEU A 77 15.39 8.37 -1.17
C LEU A 77 15.97 8.28 -2.60
N ALA A 78 17.11 7.61 -2.76
CA ALA A 78 17.79 7.46 -4.04
C ALA A 78 17.26 6.31 -4.91
N ALA A 79 16.66 5.29 -4.29
CA ALA A 79 16.25 4.06 -4.97
C ALA A 79 15.06 4.24 -5.92
N ASP A 80 15.00 3.38 -6.95
CA ASP A 80 13.86 3.32 -7.84
C ASP A 80 12.71 2.48 -7.30
N VAL A 81 13.07 1.33 -6.75
CA VAL A 81 12.18 0.35 -6.14
C VAL A 81 12.78 -0.02 -4.79
N ILE A 82 11.95 -0.07 -3.75
CA ILE A 82 12.37 -0.36 -2.38
C ILE A 82 11.60 -1.57 -1.90
N VAL A 83 12.30 -2.65 -1.58
CA VAL A 83 11.74 -3.83 -0.92
C VAL A 83 12.02 -3.73 0.57
N GLN A 84 10.99 -3.54 1.38
CA GLN A 84 11.08 -3.49 2.84
C GLN A 84 10.78 -4.87 3.42
N ALA A 85 11.79 -5.75 3.46
CA ALA A 85 11.74 -7.02 4.16
C ALA A 85 12.11 -6.79 5.62
N VAL A 86 11.15 -6.38 6.46
CA VAL A 86 11.45 -5.97 7.85
C VAL A 86 10.40 -6.51 8.81
N ALA A 87 10.81 -6.87 10.02
CA ALA A 87 9.93 -7.34 11.09
C ALA A 87 8.94 -6.24 11.55
N ARG A 88 9.35 -4.97 11.50
CA ARG A 88 8.49 -3.81 11.79
C ARG A 88 8.45 -2.86 10.61
N ALA A 89 7.24 -2.60 10.09
CA ALA A 89 7.05 -1.75 8.92
C ALA A 89 7.57 -0.32 9.10
N LEU A 90 8.14 0.18 8.01
CA LEU A 90 8.54 1.57 7.80
C LEU A 90 7.48 2.36 7.03
N THR A 91 6.30 1.80 6.77
CA THR A 91 5.29 2.36 5.87
C THR A 91 4.86 3.79 6.21
N HIS A 92 4.80 4.14 7.50
CA HIS A 92 4.37 5.47 7.97
C HIS A 92 5.54 6.37 8.42
N THR A 93 6.76 6.10 7.95
CA THR A 93 7.93 6.93 8.20
C THR A 93 8.06 8.09 7.22
N ASP A 94 8.78 9.13 7.63
CA ASP A 94 9.20 10.22 6.76
C ASP A 94 10.11 9.71 5.64
N ALA A 95 10.98 8.73 5.93
CA ALA A 95 11.79 8.09 4.89
C ALA A 95 10.93 7.47 3.76
N SER A 96 9.87 6.73 4.11
CA SER A 96 8.96 6.14 3.10
C SER A 96 8.16 7.21 2.36
N ARG A 97 7.68 8.24 3.07
CA ARG A 97 6.98 9.38 2.44
C ARG A 97 7.87 10.11 1.45
N ALA A 98 9.11 10.41 1.83
CA ALA A 98 10.08 11.12 1.01
C ALA A 98 10.46 10.31 -0.24
N ALA A 99 10.71 9.01 -0.08
CA ALA A 99 10.99 8.12 -1.20
C ALA A 99 9.82 8.04 -2.20
N MET A 100 8.58 7.85 -1.71
CA MET A 100 7.40 7.86 -2.57
C MET A 100 7.21 9.21 -3.28
N ALA A 101 7.44 10.32 -2.58
CA ALA A 101 7.38 11.68 -3.16
C ALA A 101 8.45 11.89 -4.24
N ALA A 102 9.63 11.27 -4.09
CA ALA A 102 10.68 11.26 -5.10
C ALA A 102 10.37 10.34 -6.31
N GLY A 103 9.32 9.52 -6.21
CA GLY A 103 8.88 8.61 -7.26
C GLY A 103 9.39 7.18 -7.11
N ALA A 104 9.83 6.78 -5.91
CA ALA A 104 10.15 5.39 -5.61
C ALA A 104 8.88 4.54 -5.43
N GLN A 105 8.96 3.29 -5.87
CA GLN A 105 7.97 2.27 -5.57
C GLN A 105 8.37 1.54 -4.28
N ILE A 106 7.47 1.37 -3.31
CA ILE A 106 7.75 0.70 -2.04
C ILE A 106 6.96 -0.60 -1.91
N PHE A 107 7.67 -1.71 -1.98
CA PHE A 107 7.16 -3.05 -1.74
C PHE A 107 7.33 -3.41 -0.25
N VAL A 108 6.22 -3.51 0.49
CA VAL A 108 6.25 -3.74 1.94
C VAL A 108 6.05 -5.22 2.25
N LEU A 109 7.02 -5.84 2.91
CA LEU A 109 7.00 -7.23 3.35
C LEU A 109 7.12 -7.29 4.89
N ARG A 110 6.15 -6.67 5.57
CA ARG A 110 6.17 -6.58 7.03
C ARG A 110 5.97 -7.96 7.66
N GLY A 111 6.93 -8.37 8.49
CA GLY A 111 6.82 -9.60 9.31
C GLY A 111 6.67 -10.87 8.48
N ILE A 112 7.11 -10.83 7.23
CA ILE A 112 7.09 -11.99 6.34
C ILE A 112 8.09 -13.04 6.84
N THR A 113 7.70 -14.30 6.75
CA THR A 113 8.61 -15.43 7.01
C THR A 113 8.81 -16.24 5.73
N ALA A 114 9.89 -16.99 5.68
CA ALA A 114 10.14 -17.93 4.57
C ALA A 114 8.98 -18.93 4.41
N GLU A 115 8.38 -19.37 5.52
CA GLU A 115 7.24 -20.27 5.49
C GLU A 115 6.00 -19.61 4.84
N MET A 116 5.67 -18.37 5.22
CA MET A 116 4.58 -17.63 4.59
C MET A 116 4.81 -17.42 3.09
N MET A 117 6.07 -17.29 2.66
CA MET A 117 6.40 -17.22 1.23
C MET A 117 6.10 -18.53 0.50
N ARG A 118 6.51 -19.66 1.08
CA ARG A 118 6.30 -20.99 0.50
C ARG A 118 4.83 -21.41 0.50
N SER A 119 4.09 -21.10 1.56
CA SER A 119 2.69 -21.51 1.69
C SER A 119 1.71 -20.52 1.05
N ASP A 120 1.74 -19.26 1.46
CA ASP A 120 0.62 -18.34 1.27
C ASP A 120 0.82 -17.52 0.01
N LEU A 121 1.97 -16.84 -0.11
CA LEU A 121 2.27 -15.95 -1.24
C LEU A 121 2.37 -16.70 -2.56
N MET A 122 2.87 -17.95 -2.55
CA MET A 122 2.90 -18.78 -3.75
C MET A 122 1.49 -19.05 -4.30
N ARG A 123 0.46 -19.12 -3.45
CA ARG A 123 -0.89 -19.57 -3.83
C ARG A 123 -1.85 -18.43 -4.15
N VAL A 124 -1.47 -17.17 -3.92
CA VAL A 124 -2.35 -16.02 -4.18
C VAL A 124 -2.60 -15.81 -5.67
N ASP A 125 -3.87 -15.69 -6.04
CA ASP A 125 -4.30 -15.15 -7.33
C ASP A 125 -4.45 -13.62 -7.22
N TYR A 126 -3.39 -12.91 -7.57
CA TYR A 126 -3.37 -11.45 -7.53
C TYR A 126 -4.32 -10.80 -8.56
N ALA A 127 -4.72 -11.51 -9.62
CA ALA A 127 -5.70 -10.99 -10.57
C ALA A 127 -7.10 -11.03 -9.96
N ALA A 128 -7.48 -12.14 -9.31
CA ALA A 128 -8.72 -12.23 -8.56
C ALA A 128 -8.76 -11.20 -7.41
N LEU A 129 -7.67 -11.05 -6.65
CA LEU A 129 -7.57 -10.08 -5.58
C LEU A 129 -7.78 -8.64 -6.08
N ARG A 130 -7.14 -8.27 -7.20
CA ARG A 130 -7.35 -6.97 -7.86
C ARG A 130 -8.79 -6.73 -8.26
N ARG A 131 -9.44 -7.72 -8.88
CA ARG A 131 -10.83 -7.59 -9.31
C ARG A 131 -11.77 -7.34 -8.12
N VAL A 132 -11.63 -8.11 -7.04
CA VAL A 132 -12.48 -8.00 -5.84
C VAL A 132 -12.26 -6.66 -5.13
N THR A 133 -11.00 -6.28 -4.92
CA THR A 133 -10.66 -5.04 -4.20
C THR A 133 -11.02 -3.79 -5.01
N ALA A 134 -10.89 -3.83 -6.34
CA ALA A 134 -11.33 -2.73 -7.21
C ALA A 134 -12.86 -2.57 -7.18
N ALA A 135 -13.61 -3.67 -7.24
CA ALA A 135 -15.07 -3.62 -7.12
C ALA A 135 -15.51 -3.04 -5.78
N LEU A 136 -14.86 -3.45 -4.68
CA LEU A 136 -15.14 -2.91 -3.35
C LEU A 136 -14.80 -1.42 -3.23
N ALA A 137 -13.67 -0.98 -3.80
CA ALA A 137 -13.29 0.42 -3.81
C ALA A 137 -14.32 1.27 -4.57
N ALA A 138 -14.78 0.80 -5.74
CA ALA A 138 -15.80 1.49 -6.52
C ALA A 138 -17.12 1.65 -5.75
N LEU A 139 -17.57 0.61 -5.05
CA LEU A 139 -18.77 0.66 -4.22
C LEU A 139 -18.64 1.69 -3.08
N LEU A 140 -17.48 1.72 -2.41
CA LEU A 140 -17.20 2.67 -1.34
C LEU A 140 -17.17 4.13 -1.81
N GLU A 141 -16.66 4.38 -3.03
CA GLU A 141 -16.60 5.73 -3.60
C GLU A 141 -17.95 6.24 -4.11
N SER A 142 -18.78 5.35 -4.66
CA SER A 142 -20.12 5.72 -5.14
C SER A 142 -21.16 5.81 -4.01
N GLY A 143 -20.93 5.14 -2.88
CA GLY A 143 -21.87 5.08 -1.77
C GLY A 143 -21.98 6.38 -0.98
N ALA A 144 -23.13 6.60 -0.35
CA ALA A 144 -23.33 7.72 0.57
C ALA A 144 -23.17 7.29 2.04
N GLY A 145 -23.60 6.05 2.34
CA GLY A 145 -23.57 5.45 3.66
C GLY A 145 -23.05 4.01 3.66
N LEU A 146 -22.53 3.60 4.82
CA LEU A 146 -22.15 2.24 5.11
C LEU A 146 -22.80 1.81 6.43
N HIS A 147 -23.45 0.64 6.40
CA HIS A 147 -23.99 -0.01 7.58
C HIS A 147 -23.23 -1.32 7.85
N LEU A 148 -22.54 -1.39 8.99
CA LEU A 148 -21.80 -2.54 9.45
C LEU A 148 -22.53 -3.18 10.62
N THR A 149 -22.90 -4.44 10.48
CA THR A 149 -23.49 -5.24 11.56
C THR A 149 -22.69 -6.50 11.84
N SER A 150 -22.74 -7.00 13.09
CA SER A 150 -22.23 -8.33 13.44
C SER A 150 -23.10 -9.05 14.49
N PRO A 151 -23.13 -10.38 14.53
CA PRO A 151 -23.86 -11.17 15.53
C PRO A 151 -23.41 -10.90 16.97
N ALA A 152 -22.15 -10.51 17.16
CA ALA A 152 -21.61 -10.07 18.45
C ALA A 152 -22.21 -8.72 18.93
N GLY A 153 -23.09 -8.10 18.14
CA GLY A 153 -23.82 -6.88 18.48
C GLY A 153 -23.18 -5.58 17.98
N THR A 154 -22.27 -5.67 16.99
CA THR A 154 -21.83 -4.45 16.29
C THR A 154 -22.98 -3.95 15.42
N ASP A 155 -23.29 -2.66 15.52
CA ASP A 155 -24.23 -1.95 14.64
C ASP A 155 -23.70 -0.53 14.48
N LEU A 156 -23.02 -0.28 13.35
CA LEU A 156 -22.34 0.98 13.06
C LEU A 156 -22.82 1.50 11.71
N ARG A 157 -23.33 2.74 11.71
CA ARG A 157 -23.63 3.49 10.50
C ARG A 157 -22.66 4.65 10.36
N CYS A 158 -22.05 4.80 9.21
CA CYS A 158 -21.20 5.95 8.91
C CYS A 158 -21.41 6.44 7.48
N SER A 159 -21.28 7.74 7.27
CA SER A 159 -21.27 8.27 5.91
C SER A 159 -19.93 7.97 5.24
N VAL A 160 -19.96 7.54 3.99
CA VAL A 160 -18.80 7.40 3.09
C VAL A 160 -18.85 8.38 1.92
N ALA A 161 -19.89 9.22 1.85
CA ALA A 161 -20.08 10.23 0.82
C ALA A 161 -18.83 11.11 0.63
N GLY A 162 -18.39 11.23 -0.63
CA GLY A 162 -17.26 12.07 -1.02
C GLY A 162 -15.89 11.55 -0.58
N ARG A 163 -15.77 10.30 -0.10
CA ARG A 163 -14.49 9.70 0.26
C ARG A 163 -13.90 8.90 -0.90
N THR A 164 -12.58 9.03 -1.07
CA THR A 164 -11.80 8.20 -1.99
C THR A 164 -11.43 6.88 -1.33
N ALA A 165 -11.59 5.77 -2.06
CA ALA A 165 -11.22 4.44 -1.59
C ALA A 165 -9.92 3.99 -2.26
N PHE A 166 -9.03 3.38 -1.49
CA PHE A 166 -7.78 2.82 -2.02
C PHE A 166 -7.87 1.30 -2.06
N ALA A 167 -7.80 0.73 -3.26
CA ALA A 167 -7.76 -0.73 -3.43
C ALA A 167 -6.40 -1.29 -2.99
N LEU A 168 -6.41 -2.04 -1.87
CA LEU A 168 -5.23 -2.75 -1.38
C LEU A 168 -5.13 -4.14 -2.01
N ALA A 169 -4.76 -4.17 -3.29
CA ALA A 169 -4.70 -5.39 -4.09
C ALA A 169 -3.30 -6.02 -4.22
N GLY A 170 -2.35 -5.54 -3.42
CA GLY A 170 -0.92 -5.79 -3.62
C GLY A 170 -0.34 -4.99 -4.79
N GLY A 171 0.99 -4.83 -4.74
CA GLY A 171 1.78 -4.17 -5.76
C GLY A 171 1.90 -2.65 -5.64
N THR A 172 2.83 -2.12 -6.43
CA THR A 172 3.43 -0.79 -6.28
C THR A 172 3.35 0.03 -7.57
N GLY A 173 2.51 -0.37 -8.54
CA GLY A 173 2.24 0.44 -9.73
C GLY A 173 1.47 1.75 -9.43
N PRO A 174 1.38 2.69 -10.38
CA PRO A 174 0.63 3.93 -10.24
C PRO A 174 -0.80 3.69 -9.76
N GLY A 175 -1.26 4.54 -8.82
CA GLY A 175 -2.60 4.42 -8.23
C GLY A 175 -2.72 3.33 -7.14
N ARG A 176 -1.63 2.62 -6.83
CA ARG A 176 -1.58 1.64 -5.74
C ARG A 176 -0.84 2.19 -4.53
N PHE A 177 -1.10 1.57 -3.38
CA PHE A 177 -0.39 1.89 -2.15
C PHE A 177 1.11 1.60 -2.30
N GLY A 178 1.96 2.58 -1.99
CA GLY A 178 3.40 2.47 -2.22
C GLY A 178 3.83 2.69 -3.67
N GLY A 179 2.92 3.05 -4.57
CA GLY A 179 3.25 3.25 -5.98
C GLY A 179 3.60 4.68 -6.36
N ALA A 180 4.67 4.82 -7.13
CA ALA A 180 5.09 6.10 -7.69
C ALA A 180 4.11 6.57 -8.78
N ARG A 181 3.83 7.88 -8.82
CA ARG A 181 3.24 8.50 -10.02
C ARG A 181 4.37 8.62 -11.05
N SER A 182 4.41 7.71 -12.03
CA SER A 182 5.44 7.47 -13.07
C SER A 182 6.66 8.42 -13.12
N ARG A 183 7.87 7.85 -13.02
CA ARG A 183 9.17 8.54 -13.20
C ARG A 183 9.39 9.14 -14.60
N ARG A 184 8.62 8.74 -15.62
CA ARG A 184 8.68 9.31 -16.99
C ARG A 184 8.51 10.83 -16.99
N ALA A 185 7.74 11.37 -16.04
CA ALA A 185 7.56 12.80 -15.83
C ALA A 185 8.84 13.53 -15.33
N ARG A 186 9.79 12.83 -14.70
CA ARG A 186 11.03 13.39 -14.14
C ARG A 186 12.13 13.51 -15.18
N ARG A 187 12.37 12.48 -16.02
CA ARG A 187 13.35 12.56 -17.14
C ARG A 187 12.94 13.61 -18.18
N GLN A 188 11.65 13.71 -18.54
CA GLN A 188 11.19 14.78 -19.44
C GLN A 188 11.34 16.18 -18.85
N ARG A 189 11.17 16.34 -17.52
CA ARG A 189 11.44 17.62 -16.85
C ARG A 189 12.93 17.93 -16.79
N GLN A 190 13.78 16.98 -16.40
CA GLN A 190 15.24 17.18 -16.37
C GLN A 190 15.82 17.48 -17.77
N LEU A 191 15.38 16.78 -18.82
CA LEU A 191 15.79 17.08 -20.21
C LEU A 191 15.30 18.46 -20.68
N ARG A 192 14.18 18.98 -20.13
CA ARG A 192 13.73 20.37 -20.36
C ARG A 192 14.58 21.42 -19.63
N TRP A 193 15.22 21.04 -18.52
CA TRP A 193 16.07 21.92 -17.71
C TRP A 193 17.52 21.99 -18.23
N VAL A 194 17.98 21.02 -19.03
CA VAL A 194 19.26 21.12 -19.76
C VAL A 194 19.06 21.93 -21.05
N ARG A 195 18.61 23.18 -20.92
CA ARG A 195 18.83 24.21 -21.94
C ARG A 195 19.85 25.18 -21.34
N PRO A 196 21.00 25.44 -21.98
CA PRO A 196 21.97 26.36 -21.42
C PRO A 196 21.33 27.74 -21.26
N LEU A 197 21.23 28.19 -20.01
CA LEU A 197 20.83 29.55 -19.65
C LEU A 197 21.84 30.52 -20.28
N ARG A 198 21.46 31.16 -21.38
CA ARG A 198 22.10 32.42 -21.78
C ARG A 198 21.81 33.45 -20.69
N ALA A 199 22.87 34.18 -20.32
CA ALA A 199 22.95 35.07 -19.18
C ALA A 199 21.73 36.01 -19.01
N ALA A 200 21.23 36.09 -17.78
CA ALA A 200 20.22 37.07 -17.38
C ALA A 200 20.88 38.41 -17.01
N PRO A 201 20.25 39.56 -17.31
CA PRO A 201 20.71 40.85 -16.81
C PRO A 201 20.20 41.09 -15.37
N ARG A 202 21.05 41.75 -14.58
CA ARG A 202 20.81 42.14 -13.19
C ARG A 202 19.66 43.15 -13.07
N ARG A 203 18.85 43.05 -12.01
CA ARG A 203 18.07 44.17 -11.47
C ARG A 203 18.16 44.24 -9.94
N HIS A 204 18.27 45.47 -9.47
CA HIS A 204 18.31 45.92 -8.09
C HIS A 204 16.92 45.94 -7.43
N GLY A 205 16.88 45.56 -6.14
CA GLY A 205 16.46 46.43 -5.03
C GLY A 205 14.98 46.70 -4.71
N VAL A 206 14.73 46.81 -3.39
CA VAL A 206 13.56 47.35 -2.65
C VAL A 206 12.40 46.35 -2.48
N GLY A 207 11.79 46.11 -1.31
CA GLY A 207 11.87 46.66 0.05
C GLY A 207 10.51 46.45 0.75
N ALA A 208 10.54 45.91 1.98
CA ALA A 208 9.63 45.99 3.13
C ALA A 208 8.07 45.82 3.05
N ASP A 209 7.60 45.16 4.12
CA ASP A 209 6.39 45.35 4.94
C ASP A 209 5.13 44.45 4.87
N ASP A 210 4.87 43.86 6.04
CA ASP A 210 3.64 43.60 6.82
C ASP A 210 2.30 43.33 6.10
N ASP A 211 1.61 42.24 6.49
CA ASP A 211 0.41 42.38 7.34
C ASP A 211 -0.09 41.05 7.94
N ARG A 212 -0.68 41.17 9.14
CA ARG A 212 -1.33 40.11 9.93
C ARG A 212 -2.73 39.78 9.40
N ARG A 213 -3.22 38.55 9.64
CA ARG A 213 -4.63 38.28 10.06
C ARG A 213 -4.89 36.82 10.48
N ARG A 214 -5.68 36.70 11.55
CA ARG A 214 -6.25 35.51 12.21
C ARG A 214 -7.51 35.00 11.47
N ALA A 215 -7.89 33.73 11.68
CA ALA A 215 -9.27 33.32 12.00
C ALA A 215 -9.39 31.82 12.41
N ASP A 216 -10.31 31.58 13.36
CA ASP A 216 -10.71 30.33 14.04
C ASP A 216 -11.56 29.34 13.20
N ALA A 217 -11.61 28.08 13.66
CA ALA A 217 -12.80 27.19 13.80
C ALA A 217 -12.32 25.71 13.89
N GLY A 218 -12.83 24.76 14.69
CA GLY A 218 -13.95 24.66 15.62
C GLY A 218 -14.02 23.18 16.05
N LEU A 219 -14.23 22.92 17.35
CA LEU A 219 -14.14 21.61 18.01
C LEU A 219 -15.32 20.66 17.67
N GLY A 220 -15.01 19.45 17.21
CA GLY A 220 -15.97 18.36 16.99
C GLY A 220 -16.34 17.59 18.26
N ARG A 221 -17.64 17.45 18.54
CA ARG A 221 -18.20 16.69 19.68
C ARG A 221 -18.32 15.19 19.34
N ARG A 222 -18.00 14.32 20.31
CA ARG A 222 -18.18 12.87 20.26
C ARG A 222 -19.61 12.47 20.63
N ALA A 223 -20.23 11.56 19.86
CA ALA A 223 -21.51 10.95 20.20
C ALA A 223 -21.32 9.68 21.06
N ARG A 224 -22.17 9.52 22.08
CA ARG A 224 -22.24 8.34 22.98
C ARG A 224 -23.19 7.28 22.39
N VAL A 225 -22.83 6.01 22.54
CA VAL A 225 -23.64 4.84 22.17
C VAL A 225 -24.48 4.38 23.37
N GLY A 226 -25.80 4.28 23.20
CA GLY A 226 -26.74 3.72 24.18
C GLY A 226 -27.18 2.31 23.82
N ARG A 227 -27.21 1.39 24.79
CA ARG A 227 -27.69 0.01 24.63
C ARG A 227 -29.21 -0.07 24.79
N ARG A 228 -29.91 -0.72 23.87
CA ARG A 228 -31.23 -1.35 24.13
C ARG A 228 -31.26 -2.77 23.57
N ARG A 229 -31.99 -3.64 24.27
CA ARG A 229 -32.05 -5.11 24.12
C ARG A 229 -33.30 -5.58 23.36
N ARG A 230 -33.07 -6.66 22.58
CA ARG A 230 -33.92 -7.83 22.20
C ARG A 230 -35.23 -7.65 21.42
N ALA A 231 -35.25 -8.22 20.21
CA ALA A 231 -36.10 -9.35 19.77
C ALA A 231 -35.40 -9.98 18.54
N ARG A 232 -34.90 -11.23 18.60
CA ARG A 232 -35.54 -12.47 18.10
C ARG A 232 -36.24 -12.28 16.75
N ASP A 233 -35.48 -12.50 15.67
CA ASP A 233 -35.85 -13.38 14.55
C ASP A 233 -34.57 -13.82 13.84
N VAL A 234 -34.33 -15.13 13.79
CA VAL A 234 -33.23 -15.75 13.04
C VAL A 234 -33.77 -16.03 11.65
N MET A 235 -33.39 -15.23 10.66
CA MET A 235 -33.68 -15.51 9.26
C MET A 235 -32.46 -16.15 8.60
N THR A 236 -32.45 -17.49 8.58
CA THR A 236 -31.62 -18.25 7.64
C THR A 236 -32.16 -18.04 6.23
N TYR A 237 -31.34 -17.53 5.31
CA TYR A 237 -31.73 -17.35 3.92
C TYR A 237 -31.88 -18.72 3.24
N GLY A 238 -33.15 -19.14 3.09
CA GLY A 238 -33.60 -20.16 2.16
C GLY A 238 -33.74 -19.58 0.75
N SER A 239 -33.59 -20.48 -0.21
CA SER A 239 -33.60 -20.30 -1.66
C SER A 239 -34.71 -19.39 -2.21
N ALA A 240 -34.34 -18.40 -3.02
CA ALA A 240 -35.21 -17.81 -4.03
C ALA A 240 -34.44 -17.65 -5.34
N ARG A 241 -35.05 -18.19 -6.40
CA ARG A 241 -34.54 -18.33 -7.77
C ARG A 241 -34.36 -16.98 -8.45
N GLY A 242 -33.30 -16.88 -9.25
CA GLY A 242 -33.25 -15.96 -10.40
C GLY A 242 -32.37 -14.74 -10.25
N TYR A 243 -31.05 -14.92 -10.12
CA TYR A 243 -30.03 -14.01 -10.66
C TYR A 243 -28.80 -14.84 -11.03
N GLY A 244 -28.71 -15.26 -12.30
CA GLY A 244 -27.47 -15.79 -12.85
C GLY A 244 -26.54 -14.62 -13.15
N SER A 245 -25.57 -14.37 -12.27
CA SER A 245 -24.55 -13.33 -12.50
C SER A 245 -23.27 -13.66 -11.74
N ALA A 246 -22.17 -12.98 -12.07
CA ALA A 246 -20.80 -13.22 -11.58
C ALA A 246 -20.64 -13.28 -10.04
N GLU A 247 -21.64 -12.84 -9.28
CA GLU A 247 -21.72 -12.83 -7.82
C GLU A 247 -21.63 -14.23 -7.19
N GLU A 248 -22.31 -15.23 -7.77
CA GLU A 248 -22.27 -16.62 -7.25
C GLU A 248 -20.89 -17.26 -7.41
N ARG A 249 -20.15 -16.90 -8.47
CA ARG A 249 -18.79 -17.41 -8.72
C ARG A 249 -17.73 -16.70 -7.86
N ILE A 250 -18.00 -15.49 -7.39
CA ILE A 250 -17.09 -14.70 -6.53
C ILE A 250 -17.09 -15.23 -5.09
N MET A 251 -18.24 -15.74 -4.60
CA MET A 251 -18.39 -16.26 -3.22
C MET A 251 -17.92 -17.72 -3.04
N ALA A 252 -17.51 -18.40 -4.12
CA ALA A 252 -17.08 -19.80 -4.09
C ALA A 252 -15.60 -20.01 -3.67
N ASN A 253 -14.80 -18.95 -3.50
CA ASN A 253 -13.39 -19.08 -3.14
C ASN A 253 -13.20 -19.36 -1.62
N ALA A 254 -12.78 -20.58 -1.29
CA ALA A 254 -12.76 -21.13 0.07
C ALA A 254 -11.88 -20.37 1.07
N SER A 255 -10.94 -19.53 0.62
CA SER A 255 -10.02 -18.78 1.48
C SER A 255 -10.67 -17.59 2.22
N MET A 256 -11.76 -17.01 1.69
CA MET A 256 -12.48 -15.91 2.37
C MET A 256 -13.54 -16.39 3.39
N ARG A 257 -13.76 -17.71 3.51
CA ARG A 257 -14.81 -18.27 4.36
C ARG A 257 -14.51 -18.26 5.86
N SER A 258 -13.27 -18.06 6.32
CA SER A 258 -12.98 -18.15 7.75
C SER A 258 -13.02 -16.81 8.49
N THR A 259 -12.85 -15.68 7.79
CA THR A 259 -12.73 -14.35 8.43
C THR A 259 -13.92 -13.42 8.16
N LEU A 260 -14.74 -13.69 7.13
CA LEU A 260 -15.83 -12.80 6.68
C LEU A 260 -17.24 -13.38 6.86
N ARG A 261 -17.42 -14.48 7.61
CA ARG A 261 -18.73 -15.13 7.78
C ARG A 261 -19.81 -14.28 8.45
N GLU A 262 -19.45 -13.15 9.04
CA GLU A 262 -20.35 -12.42 9.96
C GLU A 262 -20.32 -10.90 9.80
N ILE A 263 -19.84 -10.38 8.66
CA ILE A 263 -19.88 -8.96 8.36
C ILE A 263 -20.78 -8.75 7.15
N VAL A 264 -21.99 -8.26 7.40
CA VAL A 264 -22.87 -7.74 6.34
C VAL A 264 -22.55 -6.26 6.21
N VAL A 265 -21.95 -5.89 5.08
CA VAL A 265 -21.79 -4.50 4.67
C VAL A 265 -22.88 -4.20 3.67
N VAL A 266 -23.84 -3.37 4.06
CA VAL A 266 -24.84 -2.83 3.12
C VAL A 266 -24.38 -1.44 2.72
N PHE A 267 -24.32 -1.21 1.40
CA PHE A 267 -24.10 0.10 0.82
C PHE A 267 -25.47 0.74 0.58
N GLU A 268 -25.70 1.91 1.18
CA GLU A 268 -26.87 2.76 0.94
C GLU A 268 -26.47 4.02 0.17
#